data_AF-A0A9P0LNL7-F1
#
_entry.id   AF-A0A9P0LNL7-F1
#
_cell.length_a   1.000
_cell.length_b   1.000
_cell.length_c   1.000
_cell.angle_alpha   90.00
_cell.angle_beta   90.00
_cell.angle_gamma   90.00
#
_symmetry.space_group_name_H-M   'P 1'
#
loop_
_entity.id
_entity.type
_entity.pdbx_description
1 polymer ?
#
loop_
_entity_poly.entity_id
_entity_poly.type
_entity_poly.pdbx_seq_one_letter_code
_entity_poly.pdbx_strand_id
1 'polypeptide(L)'
;MATRKRSGSGSKRQFKEKVVQIYECLLKGDDVSQHNALFWDEFFLLKPKVATLENEIQKMSVEQLQAAKPNINILFNQCVKILDQQNNIRVAYGMLTLCTLLDSLSKTAVENQIDAIEFLSGFENLPDQIQKLLTLCQTYLEGDSLDTVKALCLKLILILTTGVESINQNTLIEYIMMSPLFDCLVNLLCDVPTRQRHGYDVVLIITLLVNYRKYDATNPYVVKLSILDDELALNGYSQVITSSLADFCNQYNSEHAEQQNASWFSSLTNIVGNMFVSDEGGFRTQQVRANNALLLALYEAIHLNRIVISTHHM
;
A
#
# COMPACT_ATOMS: atom_id res chain seq x y z
N MET A 1 -9.92 64.10 -22.20
CA MET A 1 -10.64 63.07 -21.42
C MET A 1 -9.79 61.82 -21.40
N ALA A 2 -9.20 61.51 -20.24
CA ALA A 2 -8.37 60.33 -20.04
C ALA A 2 -9.22 59.23 -19.37
N THR A 3 -9.37 58.08 -20.01
CA THR A 3 -9.90 56.87 -19.38
C THR A 3 -8.84 55.78 -19.40
N ARG A 4 -8.14 55.68 -18.27
CA ARG A 4 -7.16 54.63 -17.96
C ARG A 4 -7.92 53.36 -17.61
N LYS A 5 -7.83 52.31 -18.45
CA LYS A 5 -8.30 50.97 -18.10
C LYS A 5 -7.40 50.42 -16.98
N ARG A 6 -7.96 50.23 -15.79
CA ARG A 6 -7.33 49.45 -14.70
C ARG A 6 -7.52 47.96 -15.01
N SER A 7 -6.45 47.30 -15.45
CA SER A 7 -6.35 45.84 -15.48
C SER A 7 -6.13 45.33 -14.05
N GLY A 8 -7.23 45.07 -13.34
CA GLY A 8 -7.19 44.34 -12.07
C GLY A 8 -6.96 42.86 -12.33
N SER A 9 -5.70 42.45 -12.51
CA SER A 9 -5.29 41.04 -12.40
C SER A 9 -5.31 40.65 -10.93
N GLY A 10 -6.51 40.48 -10.37
CA GLY A 10 -6.70 39.80 -9.11
C GLY A 10 -6.41 38.33 -9.32
N SER A 11 -5.16 37.90 -9.08
CA SER A 11 -4.86 36.50 -8.84
C SER A 11 -5.77 36.05 -7.70
N LYS A 12 -6.79 35.25 -8.00
CA LYS A 12 -7.62 34.59 -7.00
C LYS A 12 -6.65 33.73 -6.18
N ARG A 13 -6.25 34.20 -5.00
CA ARG A 13 -5.61 33.37 -3.99
C ARG A 13 -6.52 32.16 -3.78
N GLN A 14 -6.17 31.01 -4.35
CA GLN A 14 -6.86 29.77 -4.05
C GLN A 14 -6.73 29.55 -2.54
N PHE A 15 -7.86 29.47 -1.85
CA PHE A 15 -7.87 29.13 -0.43
C PHE A 15 -7.32 27.71 -0.30
N LYS A 16 -6.15 27.60 0.33
CA LYS A 16 -5.48 26.32 0.56
C LYS A 16 -6.09 25.63 1.76
N GLU A 17 -6.47 24.36 1.60
CA GLU A 17 -7.08 23.58 2.68
C GLU A 17 -6.15 23.47 3.91
N LYS A 18 -6.71 23.48 5.12
CA LYS A 18 -5.95 23.47 6.39
C LYS A 18 -4.98 22.28 6.46
N VAL A 19 -5.43 21.09 6.07
CA VAL A 19 -4.62 19.86 6.08
C VAL A 19 -3.38 19.97 5.18
N VAL A 20 -3.51 20.64 4.03
CA VAL A 20 -2.40 20.82 3.10
C VAL A 20 -1.36 21.80 3.67
N GLN A 21 -1.81 22.88 4.31
CA GLN A 21 -0.90 23.81 4.99
C GLN A 21 -0.11 23.11 6.11
N ILE A 22 -0.77 22.22 6.85
CA ILE A 22 -0.13 21.42 7.90
C ILE A 22 0.97 20.52 7.32
N TYR A 23 0.70 19.82 6.21
CA TYR A 23 1.71 18.98 5.55
C TYR A 23 2.96 19.78 5.18
N GLU A 24 2.77 20.96 4.57
CA GLU A 24 3.90 21.81 4.16
C GLU A 24 4.73 22.31 5.34
N CYS A 25 4.09 22.70 6.43
CA CYS A 25 4.81 23.13 7.64
C CYS A 25 5.59 21.97 8.25
N LEU A 26 4.96 20.80 8.42
CA LEU A 26 5.63 19.61 8.96
C LEU A 26 6.85 19.23 8.11
N LEU A 27 6.70 19.19 6.78
CA LEU A 27 7.77 18.81 5.86
C LEU A 27 8.86 19.89 5.69
N LYS A 28 8.63 21.12 6.14
CA LYS A 28 9.66 22.19 6.20
C LYS A 28 10.46 22.21 7.50
N GLY A 29 10.11 21.38 8.47
CA GLY A 29 10.73 21.39 9.79
C GLY A 29 10.02 22.26 10.82
N ASP A 30 8.87 22.87 10.50
CA ASP A 30 8.10 23.68 11.44
C ASP A 30 7.29 22.81 12.41
N ASP A 31 7.39 23.06 13.71
CA ASP A 31 6.55 22.40 14.72
C ASP A 31 5.24 23.16 14.95
N VAL A 32 4.21 22.76 14.20
CA VAL A 32 2.85 23.33 14.28
C VAL A 32 2.07 22.88 15.52
N SER A 33 2.60 21.92 16.30
CA SER A 33 1.88 21.31 17.41
C SER A 33 2.08 22.02 18.76
N GLN A 34 3.15 22.81 18.91
CA GLN A 34 3.54 23.42 20.21
C GLN A 34 2.49 24.33 20.84
N HIS A 35 1.61 24.91 20.01
CA HIS A 35 0.65 25.92 20.47
C HIS A 35 -0.74 25.35 20.75
N ASN A 36 -1.00 24.06 20.48
CA ASN A 36 -2.28 23.43 20.72
C ASN A 36 -2.13 21.97 21.15
N ALA A 37 -2.45 21.68 22.41
CA ALA A 37 -2.40 20.31 22.96
C ALA A 37 -3.35 19.33 22.22
N LEU A 38 -4.43 19.84 21.62
CA LEU A 38 -5.40 19.06 20.84
C LEU A 38 -5.08 19.03 19.34
N PHE A 39 -3.91 19.55 18.92
CA PHE A 39 -3.56 19.67 17.51
C PHE A 39 -3.71 18.36 16.74
N TRP A 40 -3.15 17.27 17.26
CA TRP A 40 -3.18 15.96 16.58
C TRP A 40 -4.59 15.37 16.55
N ASP A 41 -5.36 15.56 17.62
CA ASP A 41 -6.76 15.15 17.69
C ASP A 41 -7.64 15.88 16.66
N GLU A 42 -7.37 17.16 16.39
CA GLU A 42 -8.02 17.93 15.32
C GLU A 42 -7.50 17.54 13.94
N PHE A 43 -6.19 17.32 13.79
CA PHE A 43 -5.55 16.97 12.53
C PHE A 43 -6.13 15.68 11.95
N PHE A 44 -6.28 14.63 12.77
CA PHE A 44 -6.86 13.36 12.33
C PHE A 44 -8.38 13.37 12.14
N LEU A 45 -9.05 14.52 12.33
CA LEU A 45 -10.43 14.74 11.87
C LEU A 45 -10.48 15.36 10.47
N LEU A 46 -9.38 15.91 9.98
CA LEU A 46 -9.29 16.45 8.62
C LEU A 46 -9.09 15.31 7.63
N LYS A 47 -9.90 15.28 6.56
CA LYS A 47 -9.77 14.26 5.51
C LYS A 47 -8.37 14.34 4.87
N PRO A 48 -7.57 13.26 4.90
CA PRO A 48 -6.24 13.25 4.32
C PRO A 48 -6.27 13.55 2.82
N LYS A 49 -5.33 14.37 2.36
CA LYS A 49 -5.14 14.65 0.93
C LYS A 49 -3.95 13.84 0.44
N VAL A 50 -4.20 12.55 0.21
CA VAL A 50 -3.19 11.53 -0.14
C VAL A 50 -2.26 12.01 -1.24
N ALA A 51 -2.81 12.37 -2.40
CA ALA A 51 -2.02 12.83 -3.55
C ALA A 51 -1.19 14.07 -3.22
N THR A 52 -1.66 14.96 -2.34
CA THR A 52 -0.89 16.15 -1.98
C THR A 52 0.27 15.80 -1.05
N LEU A 53 0.03 14.98 -0.02
CA LEU A 53 1.09 14.53 0.89
C LEU A 53 2.17 13.75 0.12
N GLU A 54 1.77 12.83 -0.76
CA GLU A 54 2.68 12.07 -1.61
C GLU A 54 3.55 12.97 -2.49
N ASN A 55 2.92 13.92 -3.19
CA ASN A 55 3.63 14.88 -4.04
C ASN A 55 4.57 15.80 -3.26
N GLU A 56 4.23 16.20 -2.03
CA GLU A 56 5.12 17.04 -1.23
C GLU A 56 6.35 16.26 -0.76
N ILE A 57 6.22 14.97 -0.42
CA ILE A 57 7.37 14.12 -0.02
C ILE A 57 8.25 13.79 -1.23
N GLN A 58 7.67 13.37 -2.35
CA GLN A 58 8.42 12.96 -3.55
C GLN A 58 9.21 14.09 -4.21
N LYS A 59 8.84 15.36 -3.97
CA LYS A 59 9.57 16.53 -4.48
C LYS A 59 10.78 16.91 -3.63
N MET A 60 10.95 16.32 -2.45
CA MET A 60 12.01 16.70 -1.53
C MET A 60 13.36 16.20 -2.03
N SER A 61 14.38 17.05 -1.97
CA SER A 61 15.76 16.60 -2.11
C SER A 61 16.19 15.76 -0.89
N VAL A 62 17.29 15.03 -1.02
CA VAL A 62 17.88 14.25 0.09
C VAL A 62 18.10 15.14 1.32
N GLU A 63 18.63 16.35 1.14
CA GLU A 63 18.91 17.29 2.25
C GLU A 63 17.63 17.77 2.92
N GLN A 64 16.60 18.06 2.14
CA GLN A 64 15.30 18.47 2.66
C GLN A 64 14.66 17.33 3.46
N LEU A 65 14.74 16.11 2.95
CA LEU A 65 14.19 14.92 3.61
C LEU A 65 14.89 14.66 4.95
N GLN A 66 16.21 14.80 5.01
CA GLN A 66 16.97 14.70 6.26
C GLN A 66 16.60 15.82 7.25
N ALA A 67 16.43 17.06 6.76
CA ALA A 67 16.02 18.19 7.60
C ALA A 67 14.61 18.00 8.19
N ALA A 68 13.68 17.40 7.43
CA ALA A 68 12.32 17.13 7.88
C ALA A 68 12.17 15.85 8.71
N LYS A 69 13.22 15.00 8.78
CA LYS A 69 13.20 13.70 9.48
C LYS A 69 12.63 13.75 10.90
N PRO A 70 12.94 14.74 11.76
CA PRO A 70 12.34 14.82 13.10
C PRO A 70 10.82 14.98 13.06
N ASN A 71 10.30 15.84 12.17
CA ASN A 71 8.87 16.08 12.04
C ASN A 71 8.14 14.90 11.40
N ILE A 72 8.79 14.22 10.45
CA ILE A 72 8.29 12.98 9.86
C ILE A 72 8.18 11.90 10.95
N ASN A 73 9.19 11.75 11.80
CA ASN A 73 9.16 10.83 12.94
C ASN A 73 8.02 11.19 13.92
N ILE A 74 7.79 12.47 14.21
CA ILE A 74 6.65 12.91 15.02
C ILE A 74 5.33 12.51 14.34
N LEU A 75 5.15 12.80 13.05
CA LEU A 75 3.93 12.44 12.32
C LEU A 75 3.70 10.92 12.33
N PHE A 76 4.74 10.12 12.11
CA PHE A 76 4.69 8.66 12.21
C PHE A 76 4.19 8.21 13.58
N ASN A 77 4.81 8.68 14.66
CA ASN A 77 4.44 8.32 16.04
C ASN A 77 3.00 8.73 16.38
N GLN A 78 2.56 9.91 15.92
CA GLN A 78 1.20 10.39 16.16
C GLN A 78 0.17 9.59 15.36
N CYS A 79 0.51 9.13 14.16
CA CYS A 79 -0.32 8.16 13.45
C CYS A 79 -0.46 6.88 14.29
N VAL A 80 0.64 6.23 14.69
CA VAL A 80 0.56 5.00 15.49
C VAL A 80 -0.25 5.20 16.78
N LYS A 81 -0.10 6.35 17.44
CA LYS A 81 -0.86 6.70 18.64
C LYS A 81 -2.36 6.84 18.38
N ILE A 82 -2.78 7.43 17.26
CA ILE A 82 -4.21 7.64 16.97
C ILE A 82 -4.94 6.33 16.63
N LEU A 83 -4.21 5.32 16.13
CA LEU A 83 -4.77 4.00 15.86
C LEU A 83 -5.20 3.26 17.13
N ASP A 84 -4.69 3.63 18.30
CA ASP A 84 -5.08 3.08 19.60
C ASP A 84 -6.37 3.74 20.15
N GLN A 85 -6.87 4.79 19.49
CA GLN A 85 -8.10 5.46 19.88
C GLN A 85 -9.31 4.75 19.26
N GLN A 86 -10.38 4.57 20.05
CA GLN A 86 -11.64 3.96 19.59
C GLN A 86 -12.51 4.91 18.75
N ASN A 87 -11.90 5.70 17.85
CA ASN A 87 -12.61 6.60 16.95
C ASN A 87 -12.37 6.20 15.49
N ASN A 88 -13.39 5.62 14.84
CA ASN A 88 -13.31 5.08 13.49
C ASN A 88 -12.81 6.08 12.44
N ILE A 89 -13.19 7.36 12.52
CA ILE A 89 -12.77 8.38 11.56
C ILE A 89 -11.28 8.67 11.72
N ARG A 90 -10.85 8.89 12.96
CA ARG A 90 -9.44 9.19 13.26
C ARG A 90 -8.53 8.01 12.97
N VAL A 91 -8.97 6.80 13.28
CA VAL A 91 -8.24 5.56 12.93
C VAL A 91 -8.07 5.47 11.42
N ALA A 92 -9.15 5.59 10.66
CA ALA A 92 -9.09 5.52 9.20
C ALA A 92 -8.20 6.61 8.60
N TYR A 93 -8.30 7.86 9.08
CA TYR A 93 -7.49 8.98 8.57
C TYR A 93 -6.03 8.91 9.01
N GLY A 94 -5.76 8.47 10.24
CA GLY A 94 -4.42 8.21 10.74
C GLY A 94 -3.73 7.11 9.97
N MET A 95 -4.43 5.99 9.73
CA MET A 95 -3.90 4.87 8.98
C MET A 95 -3.67 5.22 7.52
N LEU A 96 -4.59 5.97 6.89
CA LEU A 96 -4.40 6.46 5.53
C LEU A 96 -3.20 7.42 5.41
N THR A 97 -3.02 8.31 6.39
CA THR A 97 -1.86 9.22 6.45
C THR A 97 -0.57 8.43 6.62
N LEU A 98 -0.54 7.43 7.50
CA LEU A 98 0.61 6.55 7.73
C LEU A 98 1.00 5.76 6.49
N CYS A 99 0.02 5.12 5.83
CA CYS A 99 0.27 4.40 4.57
C CYS A 99 0.83 5.34 3.51
N THR A 100 0.27 6.55 3.38
CA THR A 100 0.77 7.55 2.41
C THR A 100 2.19 7.98 2.73
N LEU A 101 2.48 8.23 4.02
CA LEU A 101 3.79 8.64 4.48
C LEU A 101 4.85 7.58 4.16
N LEU A 102 4.63 6.33 4.59
CA LEU A 102 5.60 5.25 4.39
C LEU A 102 5.79 4.89 2.91
N ASP A 103 4.70 4.79 2.14
CA ASP A 103 4.78 4.51 0.70
C ASP A 103 5.54 5.60 -0.05
N SER A 104 5.26 6.88 0.26
CA SER A 104 5.96 8.00 -0.37
C SER A 104 7.43 8.05 0.01
N LEU A 105 7.76 7.77 1.28
CA LEU A 105 9.15 7.68 1.74
C LEU A 105 9.91 6.55 1.05
N SER A 106 9.31 5.36 0.93
CA SER A 106 9.90 4.23 0.21
C SER A 106 10.15 4.55 -1.27
N LYS A 107 9.18 5.16 -1.97
CA LYS A 107 9.37 5.60 -3.37
C LYS A 107 10.48 6.64 -3.49
N THR A 108 10.47 7.65 -2.63
CA THR A 108 11.47 8.71 -2.61
C THR A 108 12.86 8.16 -2.31
N ALA A 109 12.95 7.16 -1.42
CA ALA A 109 14.21 6.51 -1.09
C ALA A 109 14.77 5.74 -2.29
N VAL A 110 13.94 4.99 -3.03
CA VAL A 110 14.34 4.33 -4.28
C VAL A 110 14.82 5.33 -5.33
N GLU A 111 14.03 6.38 -5.59
CA GLU A 111 14.36 7.39 -6.61
C GLU A 111 15.67 8.13 -6.31
N ASN A 112 15.95 8.38 -5.04
CA ASN A 112 17.16 9.09 -4.59
C ASN A 112 18.29 8.17 -4.12
N GLN A 113 18.15 6.84 -4.28
CA GLN A 113 19.13 5.83 -3.83
C GLN A 113 19.49 5.95 -2.33
N ILE A 114 18.51 6.29 -1.50
CA ILE A 114 18.63 6.34 -0.04
C ILE A 114 18.28 4.96 0.52
N ASP A 115 19.01 4.50 1.53
CA ASP A 115 18.59 3.34 2.31
C ASP A 115 17.36 3.70 3.18
N ALA A 116 16.18 3.21 2.77
CA ALA A 116 14.92 3.46 3.47
C ALA A 116 14.93 2.91 4.90
N ILE A 117 15.60 1.78 5.14
CA ILE A 117 15.69 1.15 6.45
C ILE A 117 16.59 1.98 7.36
N GLU A 118 17.74 2.45 6.85
CA GLU A 118 18.62 3.36 7.60
C GLU A 118 17.92 4.68 7.93
N PHE A 119 17.17 5.23 6.97
CA PHE A 119 16.37 6.43 7.20
C PHE A 119 15.37 6.20 8.34
N LEU A 120 14.55 5.15 8.26
CA LEU A 120 13.55 4.80 9.28
C LEU A 120 14.19 4.43 10.62
N SER A 121 15.37 3.82 10.63
CA SER A 121 16.08 3.44 11.87
C SER A 121 16.47 4.63 12.74
N GLY A 122 16.48 5.84 12.17
CA GLY A 122 16.61 7.06 12.95
C GLY A 122 15.32 7.54 13.62
N PHE A 123 14.21 6.80 13.50
CA PHE A 123 12.98 7.07 14.22
C PHE A 123 13.11 6.53 15.65
N GLU A 124 12.55 7.28 16.59
CA GLU A 124 12.60 6.93 18.00
C GLU A 124 11.76 5.69 18.27
N ASN A 125 12.37 4.69 18.93
CA ASN A 125 11.72 3.44 19.30
C ASN A 125 11.04 2.71 18.12
N LEU A 126 11.62 2.79 16.90
CA LEU A 126 11.06 2.16 15.71
C LEU A 126 10.64 0.69 15.93
N PRO A 127 11.44 -0.19 16.56
CA PRO A 127 11.05 -1.58 16.77
C PRO A 127 9.73 -1.71 17.56
N ASP A 128 9.59 -0.95 18.65
CA ASP A 128 8.39 -0.96 19.49
C ASP A 128 7.18 -0.40 18.73
N GLN A 129 7.38 0.66 17.94
CA GLN A 129 6.31 1.26 17.14
C GLN A 129 5.82 0.31 16.04
N ILE A 130 6.72 -0.39 15.35
CA ILE A 130 6.35 -1.38 14.33
C ILE A 130 5.62 -2.56 14.96
N GLN A 131 6.10 -3.09 16.09
CA GLN A 131 5.39 -4.17 16.81
C GLN A 131 4.01 -3.73 17.31
N LYS A 132 3.89 -2.51 17.85
CA LYS A 132 2.60 -1.94 18.23
C LYS A 132 1.67 -1.82 17.02
N LEU A 133 2.19 -1.36 15.89
CA LEU A 133 1.43 -1.20 14.65
C LEU A 133 0.91 -2.54 14.12
N LEU A 134 1.73 -3.59 14.14
CA LEU A 134 1.32 -4.94 13.72
C LEU A 134 0.24 -5.52 14.65
N THR A 135 0.38 -5.31 15.97
CA THR A 135 -0.64 -5.69 16.96
C THR A 135 -1.97 -4.97 16.73
N LEU A 136 -1.94 -3.67 16.44
CA LEU A 136 -3.14 -2.90 16.11
C LEU A 136 -3.78 -3.39 14.81
N CYS A 137 -2.97 -3.65 13.77
CA CYS A 137 -3.47 -4.23 12.51
C CYS A 137 -4.18 -5.56 12.75
N GLN A 138 -3.57 -6.46 13.52
CA GLN A 138 -4.19 -7.73 13.89
C GLN A 138 -5.54 -7.51 14.58
N THR A 139 -5.57 -6.63 15.59
CA THR A 139 -6.80 -6.32 16.34
C THR A 139 -7.93 -5.85 15.41
N TYR A 140 -7.62 -4.98 14.44
CA TYR A 140 -8.60 -4.50 13.48
C TYR A 140 -9.02 -5.58 12.46
N LEU A 141 -8.10 -6.41 11.99
CA LEU A 141 -8.38 -7.47 11.03
C LEU A 141 -9.29 -8.57 11.63
N GLU A 142 -9.01 -8.98 12.87
CA GLU A 142 -9.79 -9.99 13.60
C GLU A 142 -11.11 -9.43 14.17
N GLY A 143 -11.12 -8.14 14.53
CA GLY A 143 -12.28 -7.50 15.14
C GLY A 143 -13.41 -7.14 14.17
N ASP A 144 -14.49 -6.64 14.75
CA ASP A 144 -15.63 -6.03 14.03
C ASP A 144 -15.29 -4.58 13.65
N SER A 145 -14.36 -4.44 12.70
CA SER A 145 -13.95 -3.16 12.15
C SER A 145 -14.49 -2.96 10.73
N LEU A 146 -14.58 -1.70 10.31
CA LEU A 146 -15.02 -1.35 8.96
C LEU A 146 -14.06 -1.96 7.92
N ASP A 147 -14.61 -2.43 6.80
CA ASP A 147 -13.81 -2.98 5.68
C ASP A 147 -12.72 -2.03 5.20
N THR A 148 -12.96 -0.72 5.24
CA THR A 148 -11.97 0.30 4.89
C THR A 148 -10.76 0.29 5.82
N VAL A 149 -10.97 0.02 7.12
CA VAL A 149 -9.87 -0.10 8.10
C VAL A 149 -9.11 -1.41 7.87
N LYS A 150 -9.81 -2.52 7.62
CA LYS A 150 -9.16 -3.81 7.26
C LYS A 150 -8.30 -3.69 6.01
N ALA A 151 -8.82 -3.05 4.95
CA ALA A 151 -8.06 -2.78 3.73
C ALA A 151 -6.82 -1.91 4.00
N LEU A 152 -6.92 -0.91 4.87
CA LEU A 152 -5.77 -0.07 5.25
C LEU A 152 -4.74 -0.85 6.08
N CYS A 153 -5.15 -1.80 6.92
CA CYS A 153 -4.25 -2.72 7.62
C CYS A 153 -3.44 -3.57 6.64
N LEU A 154 -4.11 -4.21 5.68
CA LEU A 154 -3.44 -5.03 4.67
C LEU A 154 -2.52 -4.19 3.78
N LYS A 155 -2.97 -3.00 3.36
CA LYS A 155 -2.14 -2.04 2.63
C LYS A 155 -0.87 -1.65 3.41
N LEU A 156 -1.00 -1.42 4.72
CA LEU A 156 0.14 -1.07 5.56
C LEU A 156 1.14 -2.22 5.67
N ILE A 157 0.65 -3.46 5.86
CA ILE A 157 1.49 -4.67 5.90
C ILE A 157 2.21 -4.86 4.56
N LEU A 158 1.51 -4.64 3.43
CA LEU A 158 2.13 -4.64 2.10
C LEU A 158 3.24 -3.61 1.98
N ILE A 159 2.99 -2.35 2.36
CA ILE A 159 4.01 -1.28 2.34
C ILE A 159 5.22 -1.65 3.19
N LEU A 160 5.02 -2.20 4.39
CA LEU A 160 6.13 -2.66 5.24
C LEU A 160 6.90 -3.82 4.61
N THR A 161 6.24 -4.67 3.82
CA THR A 161 6.86 -5.82 3.16
C THR A 161 7.61 -5.42 1.88
N THR A 162 7.08 -4.47 1.12
CA THR A 162 7.60 -4.07 -0.20
C THR A 162 8.29 -2.71 -0.23
N GLY A 163 8.47 -2.07 0.93
CA GLY A 163 9.03 -0.71 1.04
C GLY A 163 10.53 -0.59 0.74
N VAL A 164 11.19 -1.69 0.38
CA VAL A 164 12.60 -1.79 0.00
C VAL A 164 12.70 -2.59 -1.30
N GLU A 165 13.64 -2.25 -2.18
CA GLU A 165 13.77 -2.89 -3.51
C GLU A 165 13.91 -4.42 -3.44
N SER A 166 14.72 -4.90 -2.49
CA SER A 166 14.95 -6.32 -2.30
C SER A 166 14.25 -6.81 -1.04
N ILE A 167 13.31 -7.75 -1.22
CA ILE A 167 12.58 -8.37 -0.11
C ILE A 167 13.52 -8.97 0.94
N ASN A 168 14.62 -9.61 0.51
CA ASN A 168 15.57 -10.28 1.42
C ASN A 168 16.42 -9.30 2.26
N GLN A 169 16.50 -8.03 1.84
CA GLN A 169 17.20 -6.96 2.55
C GLN A 169 16.28 -6.17 3.48
N ASN A 170 14.96 -6.34 3.36
CA ASN A 170 13.99 -5.62 4.16
C ASN A 170 13.90 -6.20 5.59
N THR A 171 14.64 -5.61 6.53
CA THR A 171 14.64 -6.04 7.92
C THR A 171 13.32 -5.77 8.65
N LEU A 172 12.43 -4.92 8.12
CA LEU A 172 11.10 -4.72 8.72
C LEU A 172 10.26 -6.00 8.70
N ILE A 173 10.51 -6.88 7.72
CA ILE A 173 9.83 -8.18 7.61
C ILE A 173 10.13 -9.05 8.82
N GLU A 174 11.29 -8.91 9.46
CA GLU A 174 11.63 -9.69 10.67
C GLU A 174 10.62 -9.43 11.81
N TYR A 175 10.10 -8.19 11.94
CA TYR A 175 9.03 -7.88 12.89
C TYR A 175 7.70 -8.54 12.52
N ILE A 176 7.38 -8.64 11.22
CA ILE A 176 6.19 -9.35 10.72
C ILE A 176 6.30 -10.85 11.02
N MET A 177 7.49 -11.42 10.83
CA MET A 177 7.76 -12.84 11.10
C MET A 177 7.60 -13.22 12.57
N MET A 178 7.85 -12.28 13.50
CA MET A 178 7.63 -12.47 14.94
C MET A 178 6.17 -12.27 15.37
N SER A 179 5.33 -11.70 14.51
CA SER A 179 3.92 -11.44 14.82
C SER A 179 3.03 -12.66 14.51
N PRO A 180 1.89 -12.82 15.21
CA PRO A 180 0.91 -13.87 14.92
C PRO A 180 0.06 -13.57 13.66
N LEU A 181 0.50 -12.67 12.77
CA LEU A 181 -0.29 -12.23 11.61
C LEU A 181 -0.66 -13.35 10.64
N PHE A 182 0.13 -14.41 10.53
CA PHE A 182 -0.19 -15.53 9.63
C PHE A 182 -1.59 -16.09 9.89
N ASP A 183 -1.90 -16.36 11.17
CA ASP A 183 -3.16 -16.99 11.56
C ASP A 183 -4.34 -16.04 11.33
N CYS A 184 -4.14 -14.75 11.59
CA CYS A 184 -5.08 -13.68 11.27
C CYS A 184 -5.39 -13.61 9.76
N LEU A 185 -4.36 -13.63 8.91
CA LEU A 185 -4.48 -13.60 7.46
C LEU A 185 -5.23 -14.83 6.93
N VAL A 186 -4.90 -16.03 7.43
CA VAL A 186 -5.59 -17.28 7.08
C VAL A 186 -7.07 -17.21 7.44
N ASN A 187 -7.42 -16.72 8.63
CA ASN A 187 -8.82 -16.59 9.06
C ASN A 187 -9.66 -15.69 8.13
N LEU A 188 -9.06 -14.64 7.54
CA LEU A 188 -9.76 -13.79 6.56
C LEU A 188 -10.11 -14.54 5.27
N LEU A 189 -9.40 -15.62 4.95
CA LEU A 189 -9.71 -16.48 3.81
C LEU A 189 -10.81 -17.49 4.12
N CYS A 190 -11.07 -17.81 5.39
CA CYS A 190 -12.14 -18.74 5.76
C CYS A 190 -13.53 -18.11 5.58
N ASP A 191 -13.69 -16.84 5.94
CA ASP A 191 -14.95 -16.11 5.81
C ASP A 191 -15.19 -15.58 4.38
N VAL A 192 -16.38 -15.84 3.82
CA VAL A 192 -16.71 -15.51 2.42
C VAL A 192 -16.68 -13.99 2.15
N PRO A 193 -17.39 -13.15 2.92
CA PRO A 193 -17.31 -11.69 2.78
C PRO A 193 -15.90 -11.13 2.85
N THR A 194 -15.10 -11.50 3.86
CA THR A 194 -13.73 -10.98 3.97
C THR A 194 -12.85 -11.49 2.84
N ARG A 195 -12.98 -12.76 2.46
CA ARG A 195 -12.24 -13.34 1.33
C ARG A 195 -12.51 -12.62 0.02
N GLN A 196 -13.76 -12.27 -0.26
CA GLN A 196 -14.11 -11.55 -1.49
C GLN A 196 -13.54 -10.13 -1.54
N ARG A 197 -13.51 -9.42 -0.41
CA ARG A 197 -13.04 -8.02 -0.38
C ARG A 197 -11.53 -7.89 -0.24
N HIS A 198 -10.91 -8.79 0.53
CA HIS A 198 -9.54 -8.64 1.02
C HIS A 198 -8.63 -9.80 0.62
N GLY A 199 -9.18 -10.88 0.06
CA GLY A 199 -8.45 -12.11 -0.21
C GLY A 199 -7.24 -11.93 -1.12
N TYR A 200 -7.33 -11.06 -2.13
CA TYR A 200 -6.20 -10.77 -3.03
C TYR A 200 -4.99 -10.24 -2.25
N ASP A 201 -5.19 -9.22 -1.41
CA ASP A 201 -4.12 -8.63 -0.61
C ASP A 201 -3.56 -9.65 0.39
N VAL A 202 -4.43 -10.48 0.99
CA VAL A 202 -4.02 -11.55 1.91
C VAL A 202 -3.13 -12.57 1.21
N VAL A 203 -3.53 -13.08 0.05
CA VAL A 203 -2.73 -14.05 -0.74
C VAL A 203 -1.41 -13.43 -1.16
N LEU A 204 -1.41 -12.16 -1.57
CA LEU A 204 -0.20 -11.44 -1.95
C LEU A 204 0.78 -11.31 -0.77
N ILE A 205 0.29 -10.90 0.41
CA ILE A 205 1.09 -10.79 1.63
C ILE A 205 1.70 -12.15 1.99
N ILE A 206 0.89 -13.21 2.06
CA ILE A 206 1.38 -14.56 2.39
C ILE A 206 2.46 -14.99 1.39
N THR A 207 2.24 -14.76 0.09
CA THR A 207 3.18 -15.13 -0.96
C THR A 207 4.51 -14.40 -0.82
N LEU A 208 4.49 -13.09 -0.58
CA LEU A 208 5.70 -12.30 -0.34
C LEU A 208 6.45 -12.82 0.89
N LEU A 209 5.75 -13.04 1.99
CA LEU A 209 6.35 -13.47 3.26
C LEU A 209 6.92 -14.89 3.18
N VAL A 210 6.27 -15.81 2.48
CA VAL A 210 6.81 -17.16 2.18
C VAL A 210 8.10 -17.08 1.36
N ASN A 211 8.25 -16.06 0.51
CA ASN A 211 9.43 -15.87 -0.33
C ASN A 211 10.60 -15.14 0.36
N TYR A 212 10.37 -14.50 1.51
CA TYR A 212 11.43 -13.82 2.27
C TYR A 212 12.49 -14.80 2.77
N ARG A 213 13.76 -14.62 2.34
CA ARG A 213 14.94 -15.41 2.75
C ARG A 213 14.70 -16.93 2.74
N LYS A 214 13.84 -17.43 1.84
CA LYS A 214 13.35 -18.81 1.88
C LYS A 214 14.44 -19.88 1.72
N TYR A 215 15.60 -19.51 1.18
CA TYR A 215 16.75 -20.38 0.99
C TYR A 215 17.88 -20.16 2.02
N ASP A 216 17.84 -19.06 2.76
CA ASP A 216 18.93 -18.63 3.65
C ASP A 216 18.66 -18.93 5.12
N ALA A 217 17.38 -19.03 5.51
CA ALA A 217 16.94 -19.26 6.88
C ALA A 217 15.65 -20.07 6.95
N THR A 218 15.31 -20.58 8.15
CA THR A 218 14.00 -21.19 8.39
C THR A 218 12.93 -20.09 8.39
N ASN A 219 12.12 -20.04 7.34
CA ASN A 219 11.03 -19.09 7.22
C ASN A 219 9.77 -19.63 7.94
N PRO A 220 9.24 -18.93 8.96
CA PRO A 220 8.07 -19.42 9.71
C PRO A 220 6.80 -19.46 8.88
N TYR A 221 6.64 -18.58 7.87
CA TYR A 221 5.47 -18.60 6.97
C TYR A 221 5.51 -19.81 6.03
N VAL A 222 6.70 -20.22 5.57
CA VAL A 222 6.89 -21.48 4.83
C VAL A 222 6.44 -22.67 5.68
N VAL A 223 6.91 -22.74 6.93
CA VAL A 223 6.54 -23.82 7.86
C VAL A 223 5.04 -23.83 8.10
N LYS A 224 4.45 -22.69 8.49
CA LYS A 224 3.01 -22.58 8.77
C LYS A 224 2.15 -22.94 7.57
N LEU A 225 2.49 -22.47 6.36
CA LEU A 225 1.74 -22.83 5.16
C LEU A 225 1.87 -24.31 4.81
N SER A 226 3.03 -24.94 5.05
CA SER A 226 3.25 -26.35 4.74
C SER A 226 2.47 -27.33 5.64
N ILE A 227 2.16 -26.91 6.87
CA ILE A 227 1.40 -27.71 7.84
C ILE A 227 -0.07 -27.29 7.95
N LEU A 228 -0.48 -26.23 7.24
CA LEU A 228 -1.87 -25.77 7.25
C LEU A 228 -2.80 -26.88 6.73
N ASP A 229 -3.71 -27.33 7.57
CA ASP A 229 -4.65 -28.42 7.30
C ASP A 229 -6.12 -27.99 7.32
N ASP A 230 -6.39 -26.70 7.56
CA ASP A 230 -7.73 -26.14 7.44
C ASP A 230 -8.16 -26.09 5.96
N GLU A 231 -9.04 -27.03 5.59
CA GLU A 231 -9.59 -27.11 4.24
C GLU A 231 -10.38 -25.86 3.83
N LEU A 232 -11.04 -25.17 4.75
CA LEU A 232 -11.78 -23.94 4.42
C LEU A 232 -10.82 -22.83 4.03
N ALA A 233 -9.73 -22.68 4.79
CA ALA A 233 -8.67 -21.74 4.48
C ALA A 233 -8.02 -22.04 3.12
N LEU A 234 -7.65 -23.30 2.88
CA LEU A 234 -6.99 -23.71 1.63
C LEU A 234 -7.91 -23.55 0.42
N ASN A 235 -9.18 -23.94 0.53
CA ASN A 235 -10.17 -23.70 -0.51
C ASN A 235 -10.37 -22.19 -0.76
N GLY A 236 -10.39 -21.39 0.31
CA GLY A 236 -10.46 -19.94 0.22
C GLY A 236 -9.26 -19.35 -0.51
N TYR A 237 -8.05 -19.80 -0.17
CA TYR A 237 -6.80 -19.41 -0.82
C TYR A 237 -6.82 -19.73 -2.32
N SER A 238 -7.16 -20.97 -2.68
CA SER A 238 -7.33 -21.41 -4.07
C SER A 238 -8.39 -20.59 -4.81
N GLN A 239 -9.55 -20.34 -4.19
CA GLN A 239 -10.64 -19.58 -4.79
C GLN A 239 -10.19 -18.16 -5.15
N VAL A 240 -9.43 -17.49 -4.28
CA VAL A 240 -8.89 -16.14 -4.54
C VAL A 240 -7.97 -16.17 -5.76
N ILE A 241 -7.05 -17.13 -5.83
CA ILE A 241 -6.13 -17.28 -6.97
C ILE A 241 -6.92 -17.51 -8.26
N THR A 242 -7.82 -18.49 -8.27
CA THR A 242 -8.61 -18.84 -9.45
C THR A 242 -9.45 -17.66 -9.92
N SER A 243 -10.14 -16.98 -9.00
CA SER A 243 -11.00 -15.83 -9.36
C SER A 243 -10.17 -14.69 -9.96
N SER A 244 -9.03 -14.38 -9.34
CA SER A 244 -8.17 -13.28 -9.80
C SER A 244 -7.51 -13.59 -11.16
N LEU A 245 -7.07 -14.84 -11.38
CA LEU A 245 -6.54 -15.27 -12.69
C LEU A 245 -7.64 -15.32 -13.76
N ALA A 246 -8.86 -15.73 -13.41
CA ALA A 246 -9.99 -15.72 -14.32
C ALA A 246 -10.36 -14.30 -14.74
N ASP A 247 -10.42 -13.36 -13.79
CA ASP A 247 -10.68 -11.94 -14.05
C ASP A 247 -9.61 -11.35 -14.97
N PHE A 248 -8.33 -11.70 -14.77
CA PHE A 248 -7.25 -11.30 -15.67
C PHE A 248 -7.43 -11.86 -17.09
N CYS A 249 -7.68 -13.17 -17.23
CA CYS A 249 -7.91 -13.78 -18.53
C CYS A 249 -9.10 -13.14 -19.27
N ASN A 250 -10.18 -12.83 -18.53
CA ASN A 250 -11.35 -12.16 -19.08
C ASN A 250 -11.03 -10.73 -19.53
N GLN A 251 -10.30 -9.95 -18.73
CA GLN A 251 -9.86 -8.60 -19.10
C GLN A 251 -8.95 -8.62 -20.34
N TYR A 252 -7.97 -9.52 -20.36
CA TYR A 252 -7.06 -9.70 -21.50
C TYR A 252 -7.83 -10.04 -22.78
N ASN A 253 -8.76 -11.00 -22.71
CA ASN A 253 -9.59 -11.37 -23.86
C ASN A 253 -10.47 -10.20 -24.34
N SER A 254 -11.02 -9.41 -23.41
CA SER A 254 -11.83 -8.23 -23.74
C SER A 254 -11.01 -7.16 -24.47
N GLU A 255 -9.82 -6.82 -23.95
CA GLU A 255 -8.92 -5.85 -24.58
C GLU A 255 -8.47 -6.31 -25.98
N HIS A 256 -8.19 -7.61 -26.14
CA HIS A 256 -7.84 -8.18 -27.45
C HIS A 256 -9.00 -8.15 -28.44
N ALA A 257 -10.22 -8.41 -27.99
CA ALA A 257 -11.43 -8.32 -28.83
C ALA A 257 -11.73 -6.87 -29.24
N GLU A 258 -11.57 -5.91 -28.33
CA GLU A 258 -11.74 -4.48 -28.61
C GLU A 258 -10.67 -3.96 -29.59
N GLN A 259 -9.42 -4.38 -29.44
CA GLN A 259 -8.37 -4.02 -30.40
C GLN A 259 -8.59 -4.61 -31.79
N GLN A 260 -9.07 -5.85 -31.90
CA GLN A 260 -9.42 -6.43 -33.21
C GLN A 260 -10.59 -5.67 -33.87
N ASN A 261 -11.61 -5.28 -33.10
CA ASN A 261 -12.75 -4.50 -33.61
C ASN A 261 -12.35 -3.05 -33.96
N ALA A 262 -11.49 -2.42 -33.17
CA ALA A 262 -10.94 -1.09 -33.44
C ALA A 262 -9.97 -1.09 -34.64
N SER A 263 -9.24 -2.18 -34.88
CA SER A 263 -8.33 -2.34 -36.02
C SER A 263 -9.06 -2.29 -37.38
N TRP A 264 -10.31 -2.78 -37.43
CA TRP A 264 -11.12 -2.71 -38.65
C TRP A 264 -11.56 -1.27 -38.97
N PHE A 265 -12.01 -0.48 -37.97
CA PHE A 265 -12.44 0.91 -38.21
C PHE A 265 -11.29 1.94 -38.28
N SER A 266 -10.17 1.69 -37.61
CA SER A 266 -9.00 2.57 -37.61
C SER A 266 -8.16 2.48 -38.89
N SER A 267 -8.22 1.35 -39.61
CA SER A 267 -7.53 1.17 -40.90
C SER A 267 -8.00 2.12 -42.00
N LEU A 268 -9.22 2.69 -41.89
CA LEU A 268 -9.73 3.69 -42.85
C LEU A 268 -9.48 5.15 -42.42
N THR A 269 -9.14 5.41 -41.15
CA THR A 269 -9.00 6.79 -40.63
C THR A 269 -7.55 7.17 -40.29
N ASN A 270 -6.65 6.18 -40.12
CA ASN A 270 -5.26 6.40 -39.68
C ASN A 270 -4.27 6.83 -40.78
N ILE A 271 -4.66 6.91 -42.06
CA ILE A 271 -3.73 7.33 -43.13
C ILE A 271 -3.53 8.86 -43.21
N VAL A 272 -4.35 9.69 -42.53
CA VAL A 272 -4.28 11.16 -42.68
C VAL A 272 -3.92 11.94 -41.41
N GLY A 273 -3.72 11.31 -40.25
CA GLY A 273 -3.22 12.11 -39.12
C GLY A 273 -3.01 11.40 -37.80
N ASN A 274 -1.84 10.80 -37.61
CA ASN A 274 -1.33 10.52 -36.27
C ASN A 274 0.21 10.58 -36.25
N MET A 275 0.72 11.80 -36.41
CA MET A 275 1.94 12.22 -35.72
C MET A 275 1.46 12.91 -34.44
N PHE A 276 1.13 12.17 -33.37
CA PHE A 276 1.11 12.59 -31.96
C PHE A 276 0.42 11.53 -31.05
N VAL A 277 1.19 10.94 -30.11
CA VAL A 277 0.79 10.24 -28.85
C VAL A 277 0.18 8.81 -29.06
N SER A 278 0.45 7.74 -28.29
CA SER A 278 0.32 7.64 -26.82
C SER A 278 0.97 6.42 -26.14
N ASP A 279 1.19 6.63 -24.84
CA ASP A 279 1.69 5.82 -23.73
C ASP A 279 0.91 4.51 -23.42
N GLU A 280 0.61 3.67 -24.41
CA GLU A 280 -0.17 2.42 -24.22
C GLU A 280 0.65 1.23 -23.66
N GLY A 281 1.98 1.30 -23.71
CA GLY A 281 2.86 0.22 -23.24
C GLY A 281 2.96 0.09 -21.71
N GLY A 282 2.73 1.18 -20.97
CA GLY A 282 2.90 1.22 -19.51
C GLY A 282 1.85 0.40 -18.75
N PHE A 283 0.58 0.51 -19.16
CA PHE A 283 -0.55 -0.15 -18.48
C PHE A 283 -0.52 -1.68 -18.64
N ARG A 284 -0.24 -2.17 -19.85
CA ARG A 284 -0.08 -3.61 -20.15
C ARG A 284 1.02 -4.26 -19.35
N THR A 285 2.15 -3.55 -19.19
CA THR A 285 3.29 -4.07 -18.43
C THR A 285 2.99 -4.19 -16.94
N GLN A 286 2.16 -3.30 -16.38
CA GLN A 286 1.74 -3.35 -14.98
C GLN A 286 0.76 -4.49 -14.67
N GLN A 287 -0.25 -4.72 -15.53
CA GLN A 287 -1.19 -5.84 -15.37
C GLN A 287 -0.49 -7.20 -15.44
N VAL A 288 0.47 -7.37 -16.37
CA VAL A 288 1.26 -8.61 -16.48
C VAL A 288 2.09 -8.86 -15.21
N ARG A 289 2.65 -7.81 -14.60
CA ARG A 289 3.43 -7.92 -13.35
C ARG A 289 2.60 -8.33 -12.13
N ALA A 290 1.36 -7.83 -12.00
CA ALA A 290 0.48 -8.20 -10.88
C ALA A 290 0.16 -9.71 -10.86
N ASN A 291 0.01 -10.33 -12.03
CA ASN A 291 -0.30 -11.75 -12.14
C ASN A 291 0.87 -12.69 -11.84
N ASN A 292 2.11 -12.21 -11.99
CA ASN A 292 3.28 -12.99 -11.56
C ASN A 292 3.19 -13.33 -10.07
N ALA A 293 2.61 -12.44 -9.25
CA ALA A 293 2.45 -12.69 -7.83
C ALA A 293 1.43 -13.80 -7.55
N LEU A 294 0.32 -13.87 -8.29
CA LEU A 294 -0.69 -14.93 -8.13
C LEU A 294 -0.21 -16.28 -8.67
N LEU A 295 0.52 -16.29 -9.78
CA LEU A 295 1.15 -17.51 -10.29
C LEU A 295 2.21 -18.03 -9.32
N LEU A 296 2.99 -17.12 -8.72
CA LEU A 296 3.92 -17.48 -7.65
C LEU A 296 3.17 -17.99 -6.42
N ALA A 297 2.05 -17.36 -6.03
CA ALA A 297 1.20 -17.81 -4.93
C ALA A 297 0.70 -19.24 -5.15
N LEU A 298 0.26 -19.55 -6.37
CA LEU A 298 -0.18 -20.88 -6.79
C LEU A 298 0.97 -21.89 -6.73
N TYR A 299 2.12 -21.53 -7.29
CA TYR A 299 3.32 -22.35 -7.27
C TYR A 299 3.73 -22.71 -5.83
N GLU A 300 3.81 -21.71 -4.95
CA GLU A 300 4.20 -21.91 -3.55
C GLU A 300 3.15 -22.73 -2.80
N ALA A 301 1.86 -22.49 -3.00
CA ALA A 301 0.80 -23.26 -2.35
C ALA A 301 0.85 -24.76 -2.73
N ILE A 302 1.02 -25.07 -4.02
CA ILE A 302 1.15 -26.45 -4.51
C ILE A 302 2.42 -27.10 -3.97
N HIS A 303 3.55 -26.39 -4.02
CA HIS A 303 4.84 -26.96 -3.65
C HIS A 303 4.99 -27.17 -2.14
N LEU A 304 4.39 -26.28 -1.33
CA LEU A 304 4.54 -26.32 0.13
C LEU A 304 3.44 -27.13 0.81
N ASN A 305 2.21 -27.15 0.28
CA ASN A 305 1.07 -27.76 0.96
C ASN A 305 0.53 -28.97 0.18
N ARG A 306 0.77 -30.17 0.74
CA ARG A 306 0.32 -31.44 0.14
C ARG A 306 -1.20 -31.58 0.03
N ILE A 307 -1.97 -30.91 0.90
CA ILE A 307 -3.43 -31.02 0.90
C ILE A 307 -3.98 -30.34 -0.34
N VAL A 308 -3.46 -29.17 -0.72
CA VAL A 308 -3.80 -28.46 -1.96
C VAL A 308 -3.68 -29.38 -3.19
N ILE A 309 -2.64 -30.22 -3.23
CA ILE A 309 -2.44 -31.20 -4.32
C ILE A 309 -3.54 -32.28 -4.32
N SER A 310 -3.94 -32.75 -3.13
CA SER A 310 -4.89 -33.86 -2.99
C SER A 310 -6.36 -33.46 -3.16
N THR A 311 -6.74 -32.23 -2.80
CA THR A 311 -8.13 -31.74 -2.89
C THR A 311 -8.43 -31.02 -4.20
N HIS A 312 -7.41 -30.43 -4.85
CA HIS A 312 -7.57 -29.77 -6.14
C HIS A 312 -6.84 -30.56 -7.23
N HIS A 313 -7.50 -31.59 -7.76
CA HIS A 313 -7.14 -32.09 -9.09
C HIS A 313 -7.39 -30.97 -10.10
N MET A 314 -6.35 -30.23 -10.48
CA MET A 314 -6.38 -29.30 -11.61
C MET A 314 -6.61 -30.04 -12.92
#